data_AF-W9XZC1-F1
#
_entry.id   AF-W9XZC1-F1
#
_cell.length_a   1.000
_cell.length_b   1.000
_cell.length_c   1.000
_cell.angle_alpha   90.00
_cell.angle_beta   90.00
_cell.angle_gamma   90.00
#
_symmetry.space_group_name_H-M   'P 1'
#
loop_
_entity.id
_entity.type
_entity.pdbx_description
1 polymer ?
#
loop_
_entity_poly.entity_id
_entity_poly.type
_entity_poly.pdbx_seq_one_letter_code
_entity_poly.pdbx_strand_id
1 'polypeptide(L)'
;MAEDVQNDVSANKADLTDKEPEAGQSKRKDSGVSLTTLQSDGDHISPDESKDEDVEPIIKSPSGTEPTVSSNGVPKSEAQSDEDASSGNVQRERNADIPALIFDIGDVLCNWTAPVALPIAPAMLHRFRKTRFWYEYDLGMITQNECYGLLAEQYSVSSSDIAQAFDKARDSLSPNYTVFEIIKGLKARYQATLKTYLMSNIPAAEWKALKENPDFDWSLFDGFFTSSAAGMCKPELRFYRHVLRQVGMKPTEVVLVDDNAENVLAARSIGIKSFRFRGSEGLDRFLKTTFHDPVQRGLEYLKNNAKQMWSVTTQGREVRDNFAQLFLYEAADDIDLVNLTFYERTWNYYIEKPLDTVEKFPDDIDTTSLAMILLPNDIEKANDILDEVLRHTNADGIIMTYFDNKRPRVDPAVCINALRFFHKYARGDAAALQPTKDWVSDVLFYRAYLDGTYYYPTGDVFLYLFSRLLTANPESDMYRRTASLLRERLQERIGTSGDALELAMRVIACLDMGIKNEVDLKRLETSQQEDGGWEVGWLCQTGKTSLEIGNRGLTTAMAVKAIEMARKTR
;
A
#
# COMPACT_ATOMS: atom_id res chain seq x y z
N MET A 1 17.34 11.87 69.58
CA MET A 1 18.58 11.74 68.81
C MET A 1 18.27 12.41 67.48
N ALA A 2 18.70 13.64 67.20
CA ALA A 2 20.10 14.13 67.19
C ALA A 2 20.92 13.28 66.20
N GLU A 3 21.57 13.80 65.16
CA GLU A 3 21.81 15.16 64.65
C GLU A 3 21.76 15.07 63.08
N ASP A 4 21.84 16.11 62.24
CA ASP A 4 22.64 17.34 62.33
C ASP A 4 22.10 18.49 61.46
N VAL A 5 22.58 19.71 61.71
CA VAL A 5 22.22 20.96 61.03
C VAL A 5 23.50 21.64 60.54
N GLN A 6 23.46 22.27 59.34
CA GLN A 6 24.23 23.47 58.91
C GLN A 6 24.24 23.53 57.35
N ASN A 7 24.20 24.67 56.66
CA ASN A 7 23.90 26.07 57.00
C ASN A 7 23.46 26.77 55.68
N ASP A 8 22.45 27.66 55.64
CA ASP A 8 22.54 29.12 55.92
C ASP A 8 23.38 29.83 54.83
N VAL A 9 22.92 30.81 54.01
CA VAL A 9 22.50 32.21 54.29
C VAL A 9 22.02 32.80 52.92
N SER A 10 21.16 33.82 52.75
CA SER A 10 19.93 34.32 53.40
C SER A 10 19.36 35.52 52.57
N ALA A 11 18.06 35.86 52.68
CA ALA A 11 17.48 37.21 52.46
C ALA A 11 17.46 37.82 51.02
N ASN A 12 16.54 38.72 50.61
CA ASN A 12 15.33 39.28 51.24
C ASN A 12 14.36 39.88 50.17
N LYS A 13 13.05 39.89 50.49
CA LYS A 13 11.98 40.88 50.17
C LYS A 13 12.10 41.83 48.96
N ALA A 14 11.05 41.87 48.12
CA ALA A 14 10.05 42.97 48.13
C ALA A 14 8.85 42.72 47.18
N ASP A 15 7.64 42.72 47.76
CA ASP A 15 6.40 43.41 47.35
C ASP A 15 6.15 43.73 45.85
N LEU A 16 5.12 43.12 45.25
CA LEU A 16 3.70 43.52 45.26
C LEU A 16 3.39 44.80 44.46
N THR A 17 2.63 44.63 43.36
CA THR A 17 1.54 45.53 42.97
C THR A 17 0.52 44.78 42.12
N ASP A 18 -0.70 44.65 42.62
CA ASP A 18 -1.86 44.20 41.84
C ASP A 18 -2.32 45.30 40.87
N LYS A 19 -2.81 44.90 39.69
CA LYS A 19 -3.84 45.62 38.92
C LYS A 19 -4.39 44.79 37.74
N GLU A 20 -5.60 44.25 37.93
CA GLU A 20 -6.57 44.00 36.86
C GLU A 20 -7.22 45.33 36.38
N PRO A 21 -8.10 45.36 35.37
CA PRO A 21 -8.35 44.42 34.25
C PRO A 21 -8.33 45.13 32.86
N GLU A 22 -8.62 44.38 31.78
CA GLU A 22 -9.64 44.67 30.74
C GLU A 22 -9.30 44.16 29.33
N ALA A 23 -10.34 43.96 28.52
CA ALA A 23 -10.31 43.25 27.25
C ALA A 23 -9.97 44.15 26.04
N GLY A 24 -9.35 43.55 25.02
CA GLY A 24 -9.04 44.20 23.74
C GLY A 24 -9.13 43.23 22.56
N GLN A 25 -10.25 43.23 21.85
CA GLN A 25 -10.44 42.45 20.62
C GLN A 25 -9.47 42.90 19.51
N SER A 26 -8.94 41.96 18.71
CA SER A 26 -8.44 42.28 17.37
C SER A 26 -9.02 41.34 16.33
N LYS A 27 -9.41 41.92 15.20
CA LYS A 27 -10.34 41.32 14.22
C LYS A 27 -9.59 40.49 13.17
N ARG A 28 -10.05 39.26 12.93
CA ARG A 28 -9.83 38.62 11.62
C ARG A 28 -10.67 39.37 10.58
N LYS A 29 -10.06 39.78 9.48
CA LYS A 29 -10.77 40.21 8.27
C LYS A 29 -10.93 39.00 7.37
N ASP A 30 -12.15 38.46 7.29
CA ASP A 30 -12.55 37.70 6.10
C ASP A 30 -13.02 38.68 5.02
N SER A 31 -12.47 38.55 3.83
CA SER A 31 -12.94 39.22 2.62
C SER A 31 -13.57 38.19 1.71
N GLY A 32 -14.88 38.02 1.80
CA GLY A 32 -15.63 37.20 0.86
C GLY A 32 -15.73 37.88 -0.52
N VAL A 33 -15.68 37.07 -1.57
CA VAL A 33 -16.16 37.44 -2.91
C VAL A 33 -17.03 36.28 -3.41
N SER A 34 -18.26 36.62 -3.82
CA SER A 34 -19.21 35.72 -4.48
C SER A 34 -19.65 36.37 -5.78
N LEU A 35 -19.60 35.61 -6.88
CA LEU A 35 -20.27 35.87 -8.15
C LEU A 35 -20.51 34.48 -8.79
N THR A 36 -21.73 33.95 -8.69
CA THR A 36 -22.84 34.07 -9.66
C THR A 36 -22.59 33.37 -11.01
N THR A 37 -23.27 32.23 -11.13
CA THR A 37 -24.08 31.80 -12.29
C THR A 37 -24.00 32.66 -13.56
N LEU A 38 -23.65 32.02 -14.68
CA LEU A 38 -24.04 32.46 -16.01
C LEU A 38 -24.86 31.36 -16.68
N GLN A 39 -26.01 31.76 -17.21
CA GLN A 39 -26.86 30.93 -18.07
C GLN A 39 -26.21 30.80 -19.44
N SER A 40 -26.45 29.67 -20.11
CA SER A 40 -26.28 29.55 -21.56
C SER A 40 -27.66 29.36 -22.17
N ASP A 41 -28.20 30.41 -22.77
CA ASP A 41 -29.33 30.27 -23.70
C ASP A 41 -28.86 29.52 -24.95
N GLY A 42 -29.76 28.75 -25.54
CA GLY A 42 -29.46 27.96 -26.73
C GLY A 42 -29.63 28.75 -28.02
N ASP A 43 -29.05 28.22 -29.11
CA ASP A 43 -29.46 28.58 -30.46
C ASP A 43 -29.77 27.32 -31.26
N HIS A 44 -30.94 27.31 -31.89
CA HIS A 44 -31.37 26.26 -32.81
C HIS A 44 -30.79 26.50 -34.20
N ILE A 45 -30.09 25.51 -34.77
CA ILE A 45 -29.99 25.34 -36.22
C ILE A 45 -30.37 23.90 -36.57
N SER A 46 -31.34 23.77 -37.48
CA SER A 46 -31.90 22.51 -37.97
C SER A 46 -31.05 21.90 -39.11
N PRO A 47 -31.26 20.62 -39.47
CA PRO A 47 -30.30 19.88 -40.30
C PRO A 47 -30.47 20.15 -41.81
N ASP A 48 -29.42 19.84 -42.58
CA ASP A 48 -29.48 19.74 -44.03
C ASP A 48 -29.41 18.27 -44.47
N GLU A 49 -30.09 17.93 -45.56
CA GLU A 49 -30.30 16.57 -46.04
C GLU A 49 -29.30 16.21 -47.15
N SER A 50 -28.72 15.00 -47.13
CA SER A 50 -28.29 14.35 -48.38
C SER A 50 -28.08 12.83 -48.27
N LYS A 51 -29.12 12.09 -48.68
CA LYS A 51 -29.11 10.97 -49.64
C LYS A 51 -28.15 9.78 -49.45
N ASP A 52 -28.78 8.64 -49.17
CA ASP A 52 -28.74 7.37 -49.93
C ASP A 52 -27.55 7.08 -50.88
N GLU A 53 -26.93 5.91 -50.69
CA GLU A 53 -26.80 4.91 -51.78
C GLU A 53 -26.55 3.49 -51.22
N ASP A 54 -27.27 2.51 -51.75
CA ASP A 54 -27.24 1.08 -51.37
C ASP A 54 -26.04 0.32 -51.97
N VAL A 55 -25.43 -0.62 -51.21
CA VAL A 55 -24.82 -1.84 -51.77
C VAL A 55 -24.96 -3.04 -50.81
N GLU A 56 -25.60 -4.12 -51.27
CA GLU A 56 -25.77 -5.41 -50.56
C GLU A 56 -24.58 -6.39 -50.78
N PRO A 57 -24.48 -7.50 -50.01
CA PRO A 57 -23.22 -8.22 -49.79
C PRO A 57 -22.92 -9.37 -50.78
N ILE A 58 -21.65 -9.80 -50.81
CA ILE A 58 -21.21 -11.01 -51.55
C ILE A 58 -20.65 -12.06 -50.57
N ILE A 59 -21.32 -13.22 -50.53
CA ILE A 59 -20.87 -14.47 -49.91
C ILE A 59 -20.09 -15.30 -50.94
N LYS A 60 -19.03 -16.01 -50.52
CA LYS A 60 -18.60 -17.27 -51.19
C LYS A 60 -17.75 -18.18 -50.29
N SER A 61 -18.22 -19.41 -50.12
CA SER A 61 -17.48 -20.55 -49.55
C SER A 61 -16.55 -21.19 -50.59
N PRO A 62 -15.74 -22.20 -50.20
CA PRO A 62 -16.09 -23.55 -50.69
C PRO A 62 -15.80 -24.72 -49.71
N SER A 63 -16.50 -25.84 -49.95
CA SER A 63 -16.18 -27.22 -49.54
C SER A 63 -14.89 -27.75 -50.21
N GLY A 64 -14.22 -28.85 -49.82
CA GLY A 64 -14.48 -29.88 -48.81
C GLY A 64 -14.25 -31.30 -49.40
N THR A 65 -13.49 -32.19 -48.73
CA THR A 65 -13.36 -33.62 -49.09
C THR A 65 -12.76 -34.49 -47.96
N GLU A 66 -13.45 -35.57 -47.62
CA GLU A 66 -12.96 -36.83 -47.01
C GLU A 66 -12.75 -37.88 -48.15
N PRO A 67 -12.15 -39.11 -47.99
CA PRO A 67 -12.32 -40.11 -46.91
C PRO A 67 -10.96 -40.77 -46.47
N THR A 68 -10.78 -41.86 -45.70
CA THR A 68 -11.47 -43.18 -45.57
C THR A 68 -11.20 -43.92 -44.24
N VAL A 69 -12.07 -44.90 -43.94
CA VAL A 69 -12.13 -45.78 -42.74
C VAL A 69 -11.17 -47.00 -42.79
N SER A 70 -10.70 -47.48 -41.62
CA SER A 70 -10.40 -48.91 -41.37
C SER A 70 -10.47 -49.24 -39.85
N SER A 71 -10.68 -50.51 -39.48
CA SER A 71 -11.26 -50.92 -38.18
C SER A 71 -10.55 -52.08 -37.46
N ASN A 72 -10.92 -52.25 -36.17
CA ASN A 72 -10.88 -53.46 -35.34
C ASN A 72 -9.55 -53.98 -34.76
N GLY A 73 -9.58 -54.32 -33.45
CA GLY A 73 -8.60 -55.21 -32.80
C GLY A 73 -8.53 -55.09 -31.27
N VAL A 74 -9.25 -55.94 -30.53
CA VAL A 74 -9.13 -56.10 -29.05
C VAL A 74 -8.54 -57.49 -28.76
N PRO A 75 -7.56 -57.63 -27.85
CA PRO A 75 -7.80 -58.52 -26.69
C PRO A 75 -7.13 -58.12 -25.35
N LYS A 76 -7.95 -58.14 -24.29
CA LYS A 76 -7.75 -58.68 -22.92
C LYS A 76 -6.41 -58.52 -22.13
N SER A 77 -6.60 -58.09 -20.87
CA SER A 77 -5.94 -58.55 -19.61
C SER A 77 -4.44 -58.28 -19.42
N GLU A 78 -3.86 -58.15 -18.21
CA GLU A 78 -4.29 -58.46 -16.83
C GLU A 78 -4.07 -57.27 -15.86
N ALA A 79 -4.42 -57.44 -14.59
CA ALA A 79 -4.26 -56.43 -13.55
C ALA A 79 -2.83 -56.39 -12.98
N GLN A 80 -2.35 -55.19 -12.64
CA GLN A 80 -1.44 -55.01 -11.51
C GLN A 80 -1.59 -53.60 -10.91
N SER A 81 -1.44 -53.54 -9.59
CA SER A 81 -1.33 -52.33 -8.78
C SER A 81 -0.09 -51.54 -9.15
N ASP A 82 -0.13 -50.21 -8.97
CA ASP A 82 0.94 -49.50 -8.27
C ASP A 82 0.42 -48.17 -7.70
N GLU A 83 1.05 -47.73 -6.61
CA GLU A 83 0.64 -46.61 -5.77
C GLU A 83 1.17 -45.25 -6.27
N ASP A 84 0.54 -44.19 -5.78
CA ASP A 84 0.95 -42.77 -5.78
C ASP A 84 2.06 -42.29 -6.74
N ALA A 85 1.62 -41.54 -7.75
CA ALA A 85 2.43 -40.52 -8.43
C ALA A 85 1.66 -39.18 -8.53
N SER A 86 1.44 -38.51 -7.39
CA SER A 86 0.90 -37.15 -7.35
C SER A 86 1.95 -36.10 -7.74
N SER A 87 2.37 -36.13 -9.02
CA SER A 87 3.27 -35.12 -9.57
C SER A 87 2.55 -33.79 -9.80
N GLY A 88 2.95 -32.77 -9.03
CA GLY A 88 2.97 -31.39 -9.50
C GLY A 88 1.81 -30.48 -9.12
N ASN A 89 2.11 -29.52 -8.23
CA ASN A 89 1.94 -28.11 -8.60
C ASN A 89 2.90 -27.22 -7.79
N VAL A 90 4.18 -27.18 -8.20
CA VAL A 90 5.08 -26.10 -7.75
C VAL A 90 4.58 -24.82 -8.40
N GLN A 91 3.91 -23.97 -7.61
CA GLN A 91 3.51 -22.64 -8.06
C GLN A 91 4.77 -21.90 -8.50
N ARG A 92 4.88 -21.57 -9.79
CA ARG A 92 5.98 -20.75 -10.30
C ARG A 92 5.93 -19.39 -9.63
N GLU A 93 6.98 -19.07 -8.89
CA GLU A 93 7.23 -17.73 -8.35
C GLU A 93 7.08 -16.69 -9.45
N ARG A 94 6.01 -15.89 -9.41
CA ARG A 94 5.91 -14.69 -10.24
C ARG A 94 6.63 -13.55 -9.54
N ASN A 95 7.95 -13.68 -9.45
CA ASN A 95 8.82 -12.50 -9.38
C ASN A 95 8.47 -11.61 -10.57
N ALA A 96 8.49 -10.29 -10.38
CA ALA A 96 8.32 -9.39 -11.52
C ALA A 96 9.54 -9.57 -12.45
N ASP A 97 9.30 -9.96 -13.70
CA ASP A 97 10.31 -10.09 -14.75
C ASP A 97 10.82 -8.71 -15.16
N ILE A 98 11.61 -8.08 -14.28
CA ILE A 98 12.30 -6.81 -14.50
C ILE A 98 13.80 -7.14 -14.56
N PRO A 99 14.29 -7.65 -15.69
CA PRO A 99 15.69 -7.99 -15.87
C PRO A 99 16.63 -6.78 -15.85
N ALA A 100 16.17 -5.52 -15.89
CA ALA A 100 17.09 -4.38 -15.83
C ALA A 100 16.67 -3.16 -15.01
N LEU A 101 17.71 -2.55 -14.42
CA LEU A 101 17.71 -1.21 -13.85
C LEU A 101 18.59 -0.27 -14.67
N ILE A 102 18.11 0.95 -14.88
CA ILE A 102 18.84 2.07 -15.47
C ILE A 102 18.89 3.18 -14.42
N PHE A 103 20.09 3.70 -14.14
CA PHE A 103 20.31 4.80 -13.20
C PHE A 103 20.86 6.04 -13.92
N ASP A 104 20.41 7.23 -13.52
CA ASP A 104 21.17 8.45 -13.76
C ASP A 104 22.40 8.52 -12.84
N ILE A 105 23.34 9.41 -13.18
CA ILE A 105 24.55 9.66 -12.42
C ILE A 105 24.36 10.86 -11.47
N GLY A 106 24.08 12.04 -12.04
CA GLY A 106 23.94 13.29 -11.30
C GLY A 106 22.77 13.26 -10.32
N ASP A 107 22.99 13.72 -9.09
CA ASP A 107 22.02 13.81 -7.99
C ASP A 107 21.30 12.46 -7.65
N VAL A 108 21.79 11.34 -8.18
CA VAL A 108 21.35 9.96 -7.93
C VAL A 108 22.50 9.11 -7.40
N LEU A 109 23.53 8.86 -8.22
CA LEU A 109 24.72 8.07 -7.87
C LEU A 109 25.86 8.93 -7.34
N CYS A 110 25.91 10.21 -7.67
CA CYS A 110 26.85 11.16 -7.10
C CYS A 110 26.14 12.43 -6.64
N ASN A 111 26.61 13.01 -5.55
CA ASN A 111 26.26 14.37 -5.16
C ASN A 111 27.52 15.24 -5.26
N TRP A 112 27.36 16.55 -5.39
CA TRP A 112 28.48 17.49 -5.31
C TRP A 112 28.26 18.45 -4.13
N THR A 113 29.33 18.81 -3.43
CA THR A 113 29.27 19.82 -2.35
C THR A 113 29.87 21.12 -2.84
N ALA A 114 29.07 22.18 -2.91
CA ALA A 114 29.51 23.49 -3.41
C ALA A 114 30.79 23.97 -2.69
N PRO A 115 31.94 24.05 -3.38
CA PRO A 115 33.20 24.47 -2.75
C PRO A 115 33.15 25.90 -2.24
N VAL A 116 33.76 26.15 -1.08
CA VAL A 116 33.72 27.44 -0.35
C VAL A 116 34.17 28.63 -1.20
N ALA A 117 35.06 28.41 -2.17
CA ALA A 117 35.58 29.44 -3.08
C ALA A 117 35.51 28.99 -4.55
N LEU A 118 34.30 28.95 -5.12
CA LEU A 118 34.10 28.89 -6.57
C LEU A 118 34.24 30.28 -7.21
N PRO A 119 34.92 30.42 -8.36
CA PRO A 119 34.98 31.69 -9.09
C PRO A 119 33.67 32.00 -9.85
N ILE A 120 32.82 30.99 -10.07
CA ILE A 120 31.46 31.13 -10.61
C ILE A 120 30.47 30.58 -9.59
N ALA A 121 29.44 31.36 -9.25
CA ALA A 121 28.43 30.95 -8.26
C ALA A 121 27.66 29.67 -8.69
N PRO A 122 27.30 28.75 -7.77
CA PRO A 122 26.57 27.51 -8.08
C PRO A 122 25.33 27.70 -8.96
N ALA A 123 24.51 28.72 -8.67
CA ALA A 123 23.31 29.04 -9.44
C ALA A 123 23.60 29.40 -10.91
N MET A 124 24.80 29.90 -11.22
CA MET A 124 25.24 30.18 -12.58
C MET A 124 25.75 28.92 -13.29
N LEU A 125 26.41 27.98 -12.59
CA LEU A 125 26.74 26.65 -13.14
C LEU A 125 25.46 25.87 -13.52
N HIS A 126 24.43 25.90 -12.67
CA HIS A 126 23.11 25.34 -13.01
C HIS A 126 22.43 26.06 -14.17
N ARG A 127 22.71 27.34 -14.41
CA ARG A 127 22.21 28.09 -15.57
C ARG A 127 22.92 27.68 -16.86
N PHE A 128 24.25 27.55 -16.82
CA PHE A 128 25.04 27.08 -17.96
C PHE A 128 24.56 25.73 -18.46
N ARG A 129 24.30 24.78 -17.55
CA ARG A 129 23.75 23.43 -17.87
C ARG A 129 22.37 23.44 -18.54
N LYS A 130 21.66 24.57 -18.57
CA LYS A 130 20.37 24.74 -19.25
C LYS A 130 20.46 25.51 -20.57
N THR A 131 21.67 25.81 -21.05
CA THR A 131 21.87 26.51 -22.33
C THR A 131 21.91 25.55 -23.50
N ARG A 132 21.65 26.10 -24.70
CA ARG A 132 21.87 25.39 -25.98
C ARG A 132 23.31 24.91 -26.13
N PHE A 133 24.30 25.72 -25.72
CA PHE A 133 25.71 25.36 -25.82
C PHE A 133 26.06 24.15 -24.94
N TRP A 134 25.49 24.08 -23.72
CA TRP A 134 25.67 22.90 -22.88
C TRP A 134 24.98 21.67 -23.47
N TYR A 135 23.79 21.81 -24.05
CA TYR A 135 23.13 20.70 -24.77
C TYR A 135 23.98 20.21 -25.95
N GLU A 136 24.57 21.11 -26.75
CA GLU A 136 25.50 20.74 -27.84
C GLU A 136 26.77 20.06 -27.30
N TYR A 137 27.26 20.44 -26.13
CA TYR A 137 28.39 19.81 -25.44
C TYR A 137 28.03 18.42 -24.86
N ASP A 138 26.86 18.28 -24.23
CA ASP A 138 26.31 17.00 -23.76
C ASP A 138 26.14 16.00 -24.90
N LEU A 139 25.80 16.46 -26.11
CA LEU A 139 25.71 15.63 -27.32
C LEU A 139 27.06 15.37 -28.02
N GLY A 140 28.16 15.99 -27.57
CA GLY A 140 29.47 15.90 -28.21
C GLY A 140 29.58 16.64 -29.56
N MET A 141 28.69 17.58 -29.85
CA MET A 141 28.71 18.39 -31.08
C MET A 141 29.76 19.50 -31.05
N ILE A 142 30.08 20.01 -29.86
CA ILE A 142 31.15 20.99 -29.61
C ILE A 142 32.07 20.50 -28.51
N THR A 143 33.31 20.99 -28.49
CA THR A 143 34.30 20.70 -27.46
C THR A 143 34.05 21.50 -26.18
N GLN A 144 34.70 21.09 -25.08
CA GLN A 144 34.67 21.82 -23.80
C GLN A 144 35.11 23.29 -23.95
N ASN A 145 36.18 23.53 -24.73
CA ASN A 145 36.74 24.87 -24.92
C ASN A 145 35.79 25.78 -25.72
N GLU A 146 35.12 25.23 -26.74
CA GLU A 146 34.10 25.96 -27.50
C GLU A 146 32.87 26.28 -26.62
N CYS A 147 32.38 25.29 -25.86
CA CYS A 147 31.27 25.47 -24.93
C CYS A 147 31.58 26.55 -23.89
N TYR A 148 32.75 26.49 -23.23
CA TYR A 148 33.13 27.47 -22.22
C TYR A 148 33.43 28.85 -22.81
N GLY A 149 33.96 28.93 -24.04
CA GLY A 149 34.12 30.19 -24.77
C GLY A 149 32.78 30.87 -25.10
N LEU A 150 31.81 30.11 -25.62
CA LEU A 150 30.47 30.60 -25.94
C LEU A 150 29.70 31.03 -24.67
N LEU A 151 29.86 30.30 -23.57
CA LEU A 151 29.29 30.68 -22.26
C LEU A 151 29.98 31.92 -21.67
N ALA A 152 31.29 32.03 -21.81
CA ALA A 152 32.06 33.20 -21.37
C ALA A 152 31.59 34.48 -22.09
N GLU A 153 31.41 34.41 -23.42
CA GLU A 153 30.86 35.48 -24.23
C GLU A 153 29.40 35.81 -23.84
N GLN A 154 28.52 34.81 -23.77
CA GLN A 154 27.09 35.02 -23.48
C GLN A 154 26.84 35.67 -22.11
N TYR A 155 27.63 35.29 -21.09
CA TYR A 155 27.42 35.72 -19.71
C TYR A 155 28.44 36.76 -19.22
N SER A 156 29.34 37.22 -20.08
CA SER A 156 30.41 38.20 -19.76
C SER A 156 31.27 37.80 -18.56
N VAL A 157 31.68 36.54 -18.51
CA VAL A 157 32.58 35.96 -17.48
C VAL A 157 33.83 35.36 -18.13
N SER A 158 34.89 35.09 -17.37
CA SER A 158 36.08 34.46 -17.96
C SER A 158 35.84 32.96 -18.23
N SER A 159 36.28 32.47 -19.40
CA SER A 159 36.33 31.03 -19.69
C SER A 159 37.27 30.27 -18.74
N SER A 160 38.28 30.93 -18.15
CA SER A 160 39.12 30.32 -17.10
C SER A 160 38.34 30.05 -15.82
N ASP A 161 37.41 30.94 -15.49
CA ASP A 161 36.63 30.89 -14.26
C ASP A 161 35.52 29.86 -14.40
N ILE A 162 34.92 29.76 -15.59
CA ILE A 162 34.03 28.65 -15.95
C ILE A 162 34.76 27.30 -15.79
N ALA A 163 35.95 27.16 -16.40
CA ALA A 163 36.72 25.92 -16.33
C ALA A 163 37.07 25.57 -14.88
N GLN A 164 37.69 26.49 -14.13
CA GLN A 164 38.06 26.27 -12.73
C GLN A 164 36.83 25.97 -11.83
N ALA A 165 35.67 26.57 -12.11
CA ALA A 165 34.46 26.29 -11.36
C ALA A 165 33.91 24.87 -11.63
N PHE A 166 33.94 24.41 -12.88
CA PHE A 166 33.55 23.03 -13.22
C PHE A 166 34.56 22.00 -12.74
N ASP A 167 35.87 22.27 -12.84
CA ASP A 167 36.91 21.39 -12.27
C ASP A 167 36.74 21.26 -10.74
N LYS A 168 36.60 22.38 -10.01
CA LYS A 168 36.31 22.36 -8.57
C LYS A 168 35.00 21.65 -8.22
N ALA A 169 33.96 21.77 -9.06
CA ALA A 169 32.71 21.05 -8.85
C ALA A 169 32.89 19.53 -9.08
N ARG A 170 33.69 19.14 -10.07
CA ARG A 170 34.05 17.74 -10.36
C ARG A 170 34.86 17.12 -9.22
N ASP A 171 35.86 17.84 -8.71
CA ASP A 171 36.68 17.43 -7.56
C ASP A 171 35.86 17.29 -6.27
N SER A 172 34.69 17.93 -6.19
CA SER A 172 33.75 17.85 -5.06
C SER A 172 32.68 16.76 -5.18
N LEU A 173 32.71 15.96 -6.26
CA LEU A 173 31.78 14.85 -6.45
C LEU A 173 32.11 13.71 -5.47
N SER A 174 31.09 13.27 -4.72
CA SER A 174 31.17 12.11 -3.84
C SER A 174 30.14 11.05 -4.23
N PRO A 175 30.47 9.75 -4.12
CA PRO A 175 29.50 8.68 -4.33
C PRO A 175 28.34 8.76 -3.35
N ASN A 176 27.13 8.48 -3.83
CA ASN A 176 25.98 8.19 -2.99
C ASN A 176 26.08 6.74 -2.50
N TYR A 177 26.95 6.51 -1.50
CA TYR A 177 27.27 5.18 -0.98
C TYR A 177 26.04 4.33 -0.67
N THR A 178 24.96 4.92 -0.12
CA THR A 178 23.71 4.18 0.16
C THR A 178 23.07 3.62 -1.11
N VAL A 179 23.08 4.35 -2.23
CA VAL A 179 22.55 3.85 -3.51
C VAL A 179 23.47 2.78 -4.10
N PHE A 180 24.79 2.93 -3.96
CA PHE A 180 25.75 1.89 -4.35
C PHE A 180 25.54 0.59 -3.56
N GLU A 181 25.30 0.65 -2.25
CA GLU A 181 24.99 -0.54 -1.43
C GLU A 181 23.64 -1.18 -1.79
N ILE A 182 22.61 -0.39 -2.12
CA ILE A 182 21.34 -0.91 -2.65
C ILE A 182 21.58 -1.69 -3.96
N ILE A 183 22.39 -1.15 -4.88
CA ILE A 183 22.73 -1.82 -6.15
C ILE A 183 23.52 -3.11 -5.89
N LYS A 184 24.51 -3.10 -4.98
CA LYS A 184 25.25 -4.31 -4.57
C LYS A 184 24.33 -5.37 -3.99
N GLY A 185 23.43 -5.01 -3.07
CA GLY A 185 22.46 -5.92 -2.47
C GLY A 185 21.52 -6.55 -3.50
N LEU A 186 21.00 -5.76 -4.44
CA LEU A 186 20.16 -6.26 -5.53
C LEU A 186 20.95 -7.17 -6.49
N LYS A 187 22.15 -6.77 -6.94
CA LYS A 187 22.97 -7.65 -7.78
C LYS A 187 23.34 -8.94 -7.05
N ALA A 188 23.65 -8.89 -5.75
CA ALA A 188 23.95 -10.09 -4.94
C ALA A 188 22.75 -11.04 -4.82
N ARG A 189 21.52 -10.51 -4.71
CA ARG A 189 20.29 -11.32 -4.64
C ARG A 189 19.84 -11.87 -6.00
N TYR A 190 20.15 -11.17 -7.10
CA TYR A 190 19.66 -11.46 -8.44
C TYR A 190 20.77 -11.69 -9.48
N GLN A 191 21.93 -12.23 -9.06
CA GLN A 191 23.18 -12.29 -9.87
C GLN A 191 23.01 -12.84 -11.29
N ALA A 192 22.12 -13.82 -11.48
CA ALA A 192 21.90 -14.49 -12.77
C ALA A 192 20.90 -13.76 -13.69
N THR A 193 20.08 -12.83 -13.18
CA THR A 193 18.92 -12.27 -13.91
C THR A 193 18.90 -10.74 -13.98
N LEU A 194 19.51 -10.03 -13.02
CA LEU A 194 19.47 -8.57 -12.96
C LEU A 194 20.67 -7.90 -13.64
N LYS A 195 20.38 -7.11 -14.67
CA LYS A 195 21.28 -6.19 -15.35
C LYS A 195 21.14 -4.77 -14.84
N THR A 196 22.24 -4.04 -14.79
CA THR A 196 22.28 -2.66 -14.30
C THR A 196 23.03 -1.79 -15.30
N TYR A 197 22.46 -0.65 -15.67
CA TYR A 197 23.01 0.24 -16.68
C TYR A 197 23.02 1.70 -16.18
N LEU A 198 23.92 2.51 -16.74
CA LEU A 198 23.86 3.97 -16.58
C LEU A 198 23.25 4.63 -17.81
N MET A 199 22.43 5.66 -17.61
CA MET A 199 21.91 6.52 -18.68
C MET A 199 21.94 7.99 -18.22
N SER A 200 22.95 8.73 -18.66
CA SER A 200 23.23 10.10 -18.17
C SER A 200 23.45 11.09 -19.30
N ASN A 201 22.97 12.32 -19.09
CA ASN A 201 23.41 13.47 -19.86
C ASN A 201 24.75 13.90 -19.29
N ILE A 202 25.84 13.65 -20.03
CA ILE A 202 27.20 13.93 -19.56
C ILE A 202 28.15 14.09 -20.75
N PRO A 203 28.93 15.19 -20.83
CA PRO A 203 29.92 15.40 -21.88
C PRO A 203 31.08 14.42 -21.79
N ALA A 204 31.79 14.19 -22.90
CA ALA A 204 32.82 13.15 -23.00
C ALA A 204 34.00 13.36 -22.03
N ALA A 205 34.42 14.61 -21.81
CA ALA A 205 35.52 14.93 -20.90
C ALA A 205 35.13 14.70 -19.42
N GLU A 206 33.93 15.13 -19.03
CA GLU A 206 33.38 14.91 -17.69
C GLU A 206 33.19 13.42 -17.39
N TRP A 207 32.65 12.66 -18.34
CA TRP A 207 32.50 11.20 -18.18
C TRP A 207 33.85 10.50 -18.06
N LYS A 208 34.85 10.90 -18.86
CA LYS A 208 36.19 10.30 -18.76
C LYS A 208 36.78 10.50 -17.36
N ALA A 209 36.78 11.74 -16.86
CA ALA A 209 37.35 12.05 -15.55
C ALA A 209 36.57 11.37 -14.40
N LEU A 210 35.24 11.33 -14.48
CA LEU A 210 34.41 10.62 -13.49
C LEU A 210 34.63 9.09 -13.52
N LYS A 211 34.85 8.52 -14.71
CA LYS A 211 35.15 7.08 -14.87
C LYS A 211 36.53 6.69 -14.34
N GLU A 212 37.47 7.63 -14.31
CA GLU A 212 38.83 7.45 -13.78
C GLU A 212 38.90 7.67 -12.24
N ASN A 213 37.82 8.17 -11.60
CA ASN A 213 37.76 8.35 -10.14
C ASN A 213 37.59 6.99 -9.42
N PRO A 214 38.51 6.61 -8.50
CA PRO A 214 38.50 5.32 -7.82
C PRO A 214 37.42 5.17 -6.73
N ASP A 215 36.78 6.26 -6.28
CA ASP A 215 35.72 6.20 -5.26
C ASP A 215 34.42 5.57 -5.80
N PHE A 216 34.28 5.47 -7.13
CA PHE A 216 33.09 4.96 -7.80
C PHE A 216 33.28 3.54 -8.32
N ASP A 217 32.49 2.60 -7.79
CA ASP A 217 32.49 1.21 -8.22
C ASP A 217 31.68 1.01 -9.52
N TRP A 218 32.30 1.37 -10.64
CA TRP A 218 31.69 1.19 -11.97
C TRP A 218 31.55 -0.28 -12.38
N SER A 219 32.14 -1.24 -11.65
CA SER A 219 32.01 -2.68 -11.94
C SER A 219 30.58 -3.20 -11.69
N LEU A 220 29.78 -2.45 -10.94
CA LEU A 220 28.37 -2.75 -10.68
C LEU A 220 27.47 -2.56 -11.91
N PHE A 221 27.97 -2.05 -13.05
CA PHE A 221 27.14 -1.76 -14.22
C PHE A 221 27.57 -2.59 -15.44
N ASP A 222 26.61 -3.29 -16.04
CA ASP A 222 26.73 -4.08 -17.25
C ASP A 222 26.89 -3.22 -18.52
N GLY A 223 26.65 -1.90 -18.45
CA GLY A 223 26.86 -0.99 -19.58
C GLY A 223 26.60 0.49 -19.26
N PHE A 224 27.12 1.37 -20.11
CA PHE A 224 27.09 2.82 -19.95
C PHE A 224 26.53 3.51 -21.19
N PHE A 225 25.46 4.28 -21.04
CA PHE A 225 24.85 5.09 -22.10
C PHE A 225 25.00 6.57 -21.75
N THR A 226 26.06 7.20 -22.24
CA THR A 226 26.26 8.65 -22.09
C THR A 226 25.75 9.40 -23.31
N SER A 227 25.20 10.59 -23.10
CA SER A 227 24.67 11.41 -24.20
C SER A 227 25.72 11.74 -25.27
N SER A 228 26.95 11.97 -24.83
CA SER A 228 28.09 12.33 -25.68
C SER A 228 28.59 11.20 -26.56
N ALA A 229 28.42 9.94 -26.14
CA ALA A 229 28.70 8.78 -26.97
C ALA A 229 27.52 8.42 -27.89
N ALA A 230 26.28 8.72 -27.48
CA ALA A 230 25.07 8.38 -28.22
C ALA A 230 24.66 9.42 -29.28
N GLY A 231 25.07 10.69 -29.13
CA GLY A 231 24.54 11.81 -29.93
C GLY A 231 23.04 12.07 -29.67
N MET A 232 22.55 11.66 -28.50
CA MET A 232 21.16 11.78 -28.04
C MET A 232 21.17 12.04 -26.53
N CYS A 233 20.20 12.77 -25.98
CA CYS A 233 20.15 13.03 -24.54
C CYS A 233 18.75 12.81 -23.97
N LYS A 234 18.63 12.71 -22.64
CA LYS A 234 17.34 12.79 -21.95
C LYS A 234 16.85 14.24 -22.00
N PRO A 235 15.54 14.53 -22.12
CA PRO A 235 14.41 13.60 -22.14
C PRO A 235 14.00 13.11 -23.55
N GLU A 236 14.89 13.11 -24.55
CA GLU A 236 14.52 12.73 -25.92
C GLU A 236 14.11 11.24 -26.03
N LEU A 237 12.90 10.96 -26.51
CA LEU A 237 12.39 9.58 -26.68
C LEU A 237 13.29 8.68 -27.54
N ARG A 238 14.10 9.26 -28.44
CA ARG A 238 15.06 8.52 -29.26
C ARG A 238 16.17 7.88 -28.42
N PHE A 239 16.60 8.51 -27.32
CA PHE A 239 17.68 7.98 -26.49
C PHE A 239 17.21 6.75 -25.71
N TYR A 240 16.05 6.82 -25.04
CA TYR A 240 15.47 5.65 -24.35
C TYR A 240 15.22 4.48 -25.32
N ARG A 241 14.68 4.76 -26.52
CA ARG A 241 14.48 3.74 -27.57
C ARG A 241 15.80 3.18 -28.10
N HIS A 242 16.88 3.96 -28.11
CA HIS A 242 18.21 3.46 -28.43
C HIS A 242 18.70 2.51 -27.34
N VAL A 243 18.65 2.92 -26.07
CA VAL A 243 19.06 2.10 -24.92
C VAL A 243 18.30 0.77 -24.88
N LEU A 244 16.97 0.79 -24.95
CA LEU A 244 16.13 -0.42 -24.98
C LEU A 244 16.53 -1.42 -26.09
N ARG A 245 16.86 -0.92 -27.29
CA ARG A 245 17.35 -1.77 -28.39
C ARG A 245 18.75 -2.33 -28.14
N GLN A 246 19.65 -1.58 -27.51
CA GLN A 246 21.01 -2.03 -27.19
C GLN A 246 21.01 -3.10 -26.09
N VAL A 247 20.15 -2.95 -25.07
CA VAL A 247 20.03 -3.95 -23.99
C VAL A 247 19.12 -5.13 -24.36
N GLY A 248 18.34 -5.02 -25.45
CA GLY A 248 17.49 -6.09 -25.97
C GLY A 248 16.19 -6.32 -25.17
N MET A 249 15.67 -5.30 -24.50
CA MET A 249 14.55 -5.43 -23.55
C MET A 249 13.35 -4.56 -23.92
N LYS A 250 12.15 -5.00 -23.52
CA LYS A 250 10.90 -4.24 -23.63
C LYS A 250 10.85 -3.15 -22.55
N PRO A 251 10.09 -2.04 -22.76
CA PRO A 251 9.91 -1.02 -21.73
C PRO A 251 9.43 -1.56 -20.38
N THR A 252 8.54 -2.56 -20.38
CA THR A 252 7.97 -3.19 -19.18
C THR A 252 8.95 -4.05 -18.40
N GLU A 253 10.07 -4.43 -19.00
CA GLU A 253 11.14 -5.26 -18.43
C GLU A 253 12.24 -4.39 -17.78
N VAL A 254 12.09 -3.06 -17.82
CA VAL A 254 13.11 -2.09 -17.43
C VAL A 254 12.56 -1.10 -16.41
N VAL A 255 13.40 -0.77 -15.43
CA VAL A 255 13.15 0.29 -14.45
C VAL A 255 14.16 1.43 -14.61
N LEU A 256 13.69 2.68 -14.63
CA LEU A 256 14.53 3.89 -14.60
C LEU A 256 14.51 4.55 -13.21
N VAL A 257 15.68 5.00 -12.74
CA VAL A 257 15.88 5.83 -11.56
C VAL A 257 16.58 7.12 -11.97
N ASP A 258 15.90 8.25 -11.81
CA ASP A 258 16.33 9.57 -12.31
C ASP A 258 15.72 10.67 -11.42
N ASP A 259 16.44 11.75 -11.09
CA ASP A 259 15.93 12.82 -10.22
C ASP A 259 14.94 13.75 -10.95
N ASN A 260 15.15 13.89 -12.26
CA ASN A 260 14.52 14.91 -13.09
C ASN A 260 13.13 14.44 -13.55
N ALA A 261 12.14 15.29 -13.29
CA ALA A 261 10.74 14.99 -13.60
C ALA A 261 10.48 14.81 -15.12
N GLU A 262 11.21 15.51 -15.99
CA GLU A 262 11.05 15.42 -17.44
C GLU A 262 11.59 14.09 -17.97
N ASN A 263 12.75 13.65 -17.46
CA ASN A 263 13.36 12.37 -17.81
C ASN A 263 12.46 11.19 -17.38
N VAL A 264 11.93 11.26 -16.15
CA VAL A 264 10.99 10.27 -15.60
C VAL A 264 9.69 10.24 -16.39
N LEU A 265 9.17 11.40 -16.82
CA LEU A 265 7.97 11.50 -17.65
C LEU A 265 8.19 10.87 -19.03
N ALA A 266 9.31 11.19 -19.68
CA ALA A 266 9.67 10.66 -21.00
C ALA A 266 9.78 9.12 -20.98
N ALA A 267 10.45 8.56 -19.98
CA ALA A 267 10.57 7.11 -19.81
C ALA A 267 9.21 6.43 -19.58
N ARG A 268 8.39 6.98 -18.67
CA ARG A 268 7.02 6.48 -18.42
C ARG A 268 6.14 6.55 -19.66
N SER A 269 6.27 7.59 -20.49
CA SER A 269 5.47 7.78 -21.71
C SER A 269 5.64 6.66 -22.75
N ILE A 270 6.74 5.91 -22.69
CA ILE A 270 7.00 4.76 -23.57
C ILE A 270 6.89 3.40 -22.83
N GLY A 271 6.36 3.38 -21.61
CA GLY A 271 6.09 2.17 -20.83
C GLY A 271 7.21 1.71 -19.89
N ILE A 272 8.27 2.51 -19.67
CA ILE A 272 9.32 2.19 -18.69
C ILE A 272 8.80 2.48 -17.28
N LYS A 273 8.84 1.49 -16.38
CA LYS A 273 8.53 1.70 -14.96
C LYS A 273 9.60 2.64 -14.38
N SER A 274 9.23 3.75 -13.76
CA SER A 274 10.24 4.77 -13.39
C SER A 274 10.01 5.34 -12.00
N PHE A 275 11.09 5.52 -11.24
CA PHE A 275 11.13 6.19 -9.94
C PHE A 275 11.79 7.57 -10.07
N ARG A 276 11.15 8.60 -9.50
CA ARG A 276 11.77 9.92 -9.39
C ARG A 276 12.58 9.97 -8.11
N PHE A 277 13.90 10.02 -8.25
CA PHE A 277 14.80 10.01 -7.10
C PHE A 277 14.66 11.29 -6.26
N ARG A 278 14.61 11.10 -4.93
CA ARG A 278 14.55 12.17 -3.91
C ARG A 278 15.28 11.79 -2.62
N GLY A 279 15.97 10.65 -2.60
CA GLY A 279 16.51 10.01 -1.39
C GLY A 279 16.49 8.49 -1.49
N SER A 280 17.39 7.85 -0.74
CA SER A 280 17.63 6.39 -0.76
C SER A 280 16.50 5.56 -0.15
N GLU A 281 15.86 6.00 0.93
CA GLU A 281 14.74 5.29 1.59
C GLU A 281 13.58 5.03 0.62
N GLY A 282 13.16 6.07 -0.11
CA GLY A 282 12.10 5.93 -1.11
C GLY A 282 12.49 5.05 -2.29
N LEU A 283 13.78 5.06 -2.67
CA LEU A 283 14.32 4.19 -3.71
C LEU A 283 14.29 2.73 -3.28
N ASP A 284 14.78 2.41 -2.09
CA ASP A 284 14.80 1.06 -1.55
C ASP A 284 13.38 0.48 -1.44
N ARG A 285 12.42 1.23 -0.85
CA ARG A 285 11.00 0.82 -0.79
C ARG A 285 10.41 0.59 -2.18
N PHE A 286 10.72 1.45 -3.15
CA PHE A 286 10.26 1.30 -4.53
C PHE A 286 10.88 0.07 -5.20
N LEU A 287 12.16 -0.21 -5.00
CA LEU A 287 12.83 -1.38 -5.57
C LEU A 287 12.33 -2.66 -4.90
N LYS A 288 12.16 -2.70 -3.58
CA LYS A 288 11.57 -3.84 -2.85
C LYS A 288 10.17 -4.19 -3.37
N THR A 289 9.27 -3.22 -3.51
CA THR A 289 7.92 -3.41 -4.11
C THR A 289 7.94 -3.68 -5.62
N THR A 290 9.11 -3.59 -6.25
CA THR A 290 9.29 -3.82 -7.69
C THR A 290 9.92 -5.18 -8.00
N PHE A 291 10.81 -5.68 -7.14
CA PHE A 291 11.57 -6.91 -7.34
C PHE A 291 11.10 -8.10 -6.49
N HIS A 292 10.36 -7.85 -5.41
CA HIS A 292 9.86 -8.90 -4.53
C HIS A 292 8.34 -9.02 -4.64
N ASP A 293 7.83 -10.24 -4.45
CA ASP A 293 6.41 -10.43 -4.26
C ASP A 293 5.98 -9.89 -2.87
N PRO A 294 5.08 -8.88 -2.79
CA PRO A 294 4.57 -8.40 -1.51
C PRO A 294 3.85 -9.48 -0.69
N VAL A 295 3.24 -10.48 -1.34
CA VAL A 295 2.60 -11.64 -0.66
C VAL A 295 3.67 -12.46 0.05
N GLN A 296 4.73 -12.87 -0.67
CA GLN A 296 5.83 -13.64 -0.09
C GLN A 296 6.49 -12.89 1.08
N ARG A 297 6.77 -11.59 0.92
CA ARG A 297 7.36 -10.76 1.99
C ARG A 297 6.46 -10.66 3.22
N GLY A 298 5.14 -10.55 3.03
CA GLY A 298 4.18 -10.58 4.14
C GLY A 298 4.14 -11.95 4.84
N LEU A 299 4.17 -13.05 4.09
CA LEU A 299 4.24 -14.40 4.64
C LEU A 299 5.55 -14.67 5.40
N GLU A 300 6.68 -14.17 4.89
CA GLU A 300 7.98 -14.20 5.58
C GLU A 300 7.93 -13.40 6.89
N TYR A 301 7.35 -12.19 6.88
CA TYR A 301 7.12 -11.40 8.08
C TYR A 301 6.27 -12.15 9.13
N LEU A 302 5.13 -12.71 8.72
CA LEU A 302 4.22 -13.43 9.62
C LEU A 302 4.93 -14.62 10.28
N LYS A 303 5.66 -15.43 9.50
CA LYS A 303 6.43 -16.59 10.00
C LYS A 303 7.53 -16.18 10.98
N ASN A 304 8.27 -15.12 10.67
CA ASN A 304 9.35 -14.62 11.53
C ASN A 304 8.85 -14.04 12.85
N ASN A 305 7.58 -13.64 12.95
CA ASN A 305 6.95 -13.06 14.14
C ASN A 305 5.88 -13.98 14.77
N ALA A 306 5.80 -15.25 14.35
CA ALA A 306 4.81 -16.22 14.83
C ALA A 306 4.75 -16.29 16.37
N LYS A 307 3.52 -16.35 16.91
CA LYS A 307 3.20 -16.32 18.35
C LYS A 307 3.59 -15.05 19.12
N GLN A 308 4.19 -14.03 18.48
CA GLN A 308 4.63 -12.77 19.11
C GLN A 308 3.87 -11.52 18.59
N MET A 309 2.93 -11.69 17.66
CA MET A 309 2.16 -10.59 17.03
C MET A 309 1.03 -10.09 17.93
N TRP A 310 1.37 -9.56 19.11
CA TRP A 310 0.41 -8.96 20.04
C TRP A 310 -0.12 -7.61 19.55
N SER A 311 -1.27 -7.22 20.09
CA SER A 311 -1.85 -5.91 19.80
C SER A 311 -1.15 -4.85 20.67
N VAL A 312 -1.25 -3.59 20.26
CA VAL A 312 -0.65 -2.44 20.95
C VAL A 312 -1.65 -1.29 21.05
N THR A 313 -1.56 -0.50 22.11
CA THR A 313 -2.28 0.78 22.20
C THR A 313 -1.51 1.89 21.49
N THR A 314 -2.18 3.02 21.20
CA THR A 314 -1.51 4.27 20.72
C THR A 314 -0.45 4.82 21.68
N GLN A 315 -0.41 4.33 22.93
CA GLN A 315 0.61 4.64 23.94
C GLN A 315 1.78 3.64 23.95
N GLY A 316 1.81 2.68 23.03
CA GLY A 316 2.85 1.65 22.95
C GLY A 316 2.76 0.54 24.00
N ARG A 317 1.62 0.41 24.71
CA ARG A 317 1.40 -0.68 25.67
C ARG A 317 0.97 -1.95 24.92
N GLU A 318 1.63 -3.07 25.17
CA GLU A 318 1.21 -4.39 24.69
C GLU A 318 -0.17 -4.77 25.24
N VAL A 319 -0.98 -5.41 24.39
CA VAL A 319 -2.29 -5.97 24.72
C VAL A 319 -2.30 -7.43 24.27
N ARG A 320 -2.47 -8.35 25.24
CA ARG A 320 -2.69 -9.76 24.95
C ARG A 320 -4.17 -10.05 24.92
N ASP A 321 -4.71 -10.09 23.72
CA ASP A 321 -6.11 -10.34 23.43
C ASP A 321 -6.29 -11.59 22.55
N ASN A 322 -7.44 -12.24 22.66
CA ASN A 322 -7.81 -13.34 21.77
C ASN A 322 -8.39 -12.84 20.44
N PHE A 323 -8.86 -11.59 20.39
CA PHE A 323 -9.73 -11.09 19.33
C PHE A 323 -8.99 -10.83 18.01
N ALA A 324 -7.94 -10.02 18.07
CA ALA A 324 -7.03 -9.77 16.94
C ALA A 324 -6.29 -11.05 16.52
N GLN A 325 -6.04 -11.98 17.46
CA GLN A 325 -5.47 -13.30 17.16
C GLN A 325 -6.44 -14.17 16.34
N LEU A 326 -7.73 -14.22 16.70
CA LEU A 326 -8.76 -14.91 15.91
C LEU A 326 -8.92 -14.28 14.51
N PHE A 327 -8.89 -12.96 14.42
CA PHE A 327 -8.88 -12.24 13.15
C PHE A 327 -7.64 -12.54 12.30
N LEU A 328 -6.45 -12.64 12.91
CA LEU A 328 -5.20 -12.99 12.23
C LEU A 328 -5.28 -14.42 11.69
N TYR A 329 -5.82 -15.34 12.49
CA TYR A 329 -6.09 -16.72 12.07
C TYR A 329 -7.07 -16.78 10.88
N GLU A 330 -8.22 -16.08 10.92
CA GLU A 330 -9.13 -16.02 9.75
C GLU A 330 -8.46 -15.39 8.51
N ALA A 331 -7.51 -14.47 8.71
CA ALA A 331 -6.80 -13.82 7.62
C ALA A 331 -5.73 -14.72 6.98
N ALA A 332 -4.92 -15.40 7.80
CA ALA A 332 -3.77 -16.18 7.33
C ALA A 332 -4.04 -17.67 7.10
N ASP A 333 -5.15 -18.22 7.64
CA ASP A 333 -5.50 -19.65 7.62
C ASP A 333 -4.43 -20.57 8.23
N ASP A 334 -3.68 -20.04 9.20
CA ASP A 334 -2.55 -20.71 9.87
C ASP A 334 -2.61 -20.47 11.38
N ILE A 335 -2.88 -21.54 12.14
CA ILE A 335 -2.99 -21.49 13.61
C ILE A 335 -1.62 -21.42 14.29
N ASP A 336 -0.52 -21.79 13.61
CA ASP A 336 0.83 -21.73 14.16
C ASP A 336 1.36 -20.29 14.23
N LEU A 337 0.73 -19.34 13.53
CA LEU A 337 1.03 -17.90 13.66
C LEU A 337 0.49 -17.26 14.94
N VAL A 338 -0.60 -17.78 15.53
CA VAL A 338 -1.37 -17.08 16.58
C VAL A 338 -1.23 -17.69 17.97
N ASN A 339 -1.35 -16.88 19.01
CA ASN A 339 -1.29 -17.33 20.40
C ASN A 339 -2.64 -17.07 21.09
N LEU A 340 -3.41 -18.14 21.32
CA LEU A 340 -4.77 -18.12 21.82
C LEU A 340 -4.88 -18.80 23.18
N THR A 341 -5.70 -18.26 24.08
CA THR A 341 -6.14 -18.99 25.27
C THR A 341 -7.44 -19.71 24.95
N PHE A 342 -7.51 -21.03 25.19
CA PHE A 342 -8.70 -21.82 24.91
C PHE A 342 -9.65 -21.84 26.11
N TYR A 343 -10.93 -21.52 25.86
CA TYR A 343 -11.98 -21.51 26.87
C TYR A 343 -13.00 -22.62 26.62
N GLU A 344 -13.55 -23.18 27.71
CA GLU A 344 -14.52 -24.29 27.65
C GLU A 344 -15.82 -23.88 26.95
N ARG A 345 -16.29 -22.64 27.18
CA ARG A 345 -17.59 -22.13 26.71
C ARG A 345 -17.45 -20.77 26.01
N THR A 346 -17.68 -19.69 26.75
CA THR A 346 -17.58 -18.29 26.34
C THR A 346 -16.14 -17.82 26.36
N TRP A 347 -15.85 -16.78 25.59
CA TRP A 347 -14.51 -16.24 25.40
C TRP A 347 -14.41 -14.80 25.87
N ASN A 348 -13.24 -14.46 26.40
CA ASN A 348 -12.91 -13.11 26.80
C ASN A 348 -12.03 -12.44 25.74
N TYR A 349 -12.28 -11.17 25.46
CA TYR A 349 -11.35 -10.34 24.69
C TYR A 349 -9.91 -10.44 25.23
N TYR A 350 -9.71 -10.30 26.55
CA TYR A 350 -8.38 -10.29 27.16
C TYR A 350 -7.90 -11.70 27.56
N ILE A 351 -6.63 -11.99 27.27
CA ILE A 351 -5.90 -13.15 27.82
C ILE A 351 -5.37 -12.83 29.22
N GLU A 352 -4.81 -11.62 29.39
CA GLU A 352 -4.20 -11.16 30.63
C GLU A 352 -4.99 -10.02 31.30
N LYS A 353 -4.34 -9.23 32.16
CA LYS A 353 -5.00 -8.16 32.91
C LYS A 353 -5.67 -7.13 31.98
N PRO A 354 -6.98 -6.86 32.12
CA PRO A 354 -7.69 -5.88 31.29
C PRO A 354 -7.11 -4.47 31.40
N LEU A 355 -7.07 -3.74 30.28
CA LEU A 355 -6.54 -2.37 30.21
C LEU A 355 -7.58 -1.31 30.56
N ASP A 356 -7.22 -0.40 31.47
CA ASP A 356 -7.97 0.80 31.90
C ASP A 356 -9.48 0.57 32.14
N THR A 357 -9.82 -0.61 32.64
CA THR A 357 -11.20 -1.07 32.84
C THR A 357 -11.33 -1.78 34.20
N VAL A 358 -12.46 -2.45 34.43
CA VAL A 358 -12.71 -3.22 35.65
C VAL A 358 -11.71 -4.36 35.84
N GLU A 359 -11.46 -4.73 37.10
CA GLU A 359 -10.55 -5.82 37.49
C GLU A 359 -10.97 -7.18 36.92
N LYS A 360 -12.27 -7.48 36.87
CA LYS A 360 -12.84 -8.65 36.18
C LYS A 360 -13.63 -8.19 34.96
N PHE A 361 -13.03 -8.28 33.78
CA PHE A 361 -13.72 -8.01 32.51
C PHE A 361 -14.62 -9.21 32.15
N PRO A 362 -15.88 -9.00 31.74
CA PRO A 362 -16.78 -10.08 31.36
C PRO A 362 -16.39 -10.69 30.01
N ASP A 363 -16.82 -11.92 29.77
CA ASP A 363 -16.78 -12.52 28.45
C ASP A 363 -17.73 -11.79 27.50
N ASP A 364 -17.35 -11.74 26.22
CA ASP A 364 -18.04 -10.96 25.21
C ASP A 364 -18.51 -11.84 24.05
N ILE A 365 -19.64 -11.42 23.49
CA ILE A 365 -20.35 -12.14 22.43
C ILE A 365 -19.58 -12.05 21.11
N ASP A 366 -18.74 -11.02 20.91
CA ASP A 366 -17.96 -10.82 19.69
C ASP A 366 -16.82 -11.86 19.57
N THR A 367 -15.94 -11.90 20.57
CA THR A 367 -14.84 -12.86 20.67
C THR A 367 -15.35 -14.29 20.72
N THR A 368 -16.44 -14.53 21.47
CA THR A 368 -17.10 -15.84 21.50
C THR A 368 -17.62 -16.23 20.12
N SER A 369 -18.28 -15.32 19.39
CA SER A 369 -18.80 -15.62 18.05
C SER A 369 -17.68 -15.99 17.08
N LEU A 370 -16.59 -15.21 17.03
CA LEU A 370 -15.44 -15.53 16.17
C LEU A 370 -14.79 -16.87 16.53
N ALA A 371 -14.56 -17.13 17.83
CA ALA A 371 -14.00 -18.41 18.26
C ALA A 371 -14.89 -19.60 17.86
N MET A 372 -16.21 -19.47 18.00
CA MET A 372 -17.18 -20.51 17.64
C MET A 372 -17.39 -20.66 16.12
N ILE A 373 -17.06 -19.65 15.32
CA ILE A 373 -17.08 -19.71 13.84
C ILE A 373 -15.81 -20.38 13.29
N LEU A 374 -14.64 -20.04 13.86
CA LEU A 374 -13.32 -20.32 13.30
C LEU A 374 -12.67 -21.59 13.88
N LEU A 375 -12.87 -21.88 15.16
CA LEU A 375 -12.24 -23.03 15.81
C LEU A 375 -13.15 -24.27 15.77
N PRO A 376 -12.60 -25.49 15.81
CA PRO A 376 -13.38 -26.71 15.96
C PRO A 376 -14.19 -26.68 17.27
N ASN A 377 -15.50 -26.84 17.16
CA ASN A 377 -16.43 -26.90 18.30
C ASN A 377 -17.51 -27.94 18.02
N ASP A 378 -18.05 -28.56 19.07
CA ASP A 378 -19.21 -29.44 18.95
C ASP A 378 -20.53 -28.65 18.85
N ILE A 379 -21.54 -29.30 18.26
CA ILE A 379 -22.82 -28.69 17.94
C ILE A 379 -23.67 -28.45 19.20
N GLU A 380 -23.50 -29.24 20.26
CA GLU A 380 -24.28 -29.10 21.50
C GLU A 380 -23.85 -27.84 22.27
N LYS A 381 -22.54 -27.70 22.53
CA LYS A 381 -21.92 -26.49 23.06
C LYS A 381 -22.30 -25.25 22.26
N ALA A 382 -22.20 -25.31 20.93
CA ALA A 382 -22.52 -24.17 20.08
C ALA A 382 -23.99 -23.75 20.23
N ASN A 383 -24.92 -24.69 20.24
CA ASN A 383 -26.34 -24.38 20.42
C ASN A 383 -26.68 -23.81 21.80
N ASP A 384 -26.08 -24.35 22.86
CA ASP A 384 -26.29 -23.85 24.23
C ASP A 384 -25.72 -22.44 24.45
N ILE A 385 -24.56 -22.12 23.83
CA ILE A 385 -24.05 -20.74 23.80
C ILE A 385 -24.99 -19.83 22.99
N LEU A 386 -25.54 -20.27 21.85
CA LEU A 386 -26.51 -19.49 21.08
C LEU A 386 -27.80 -19.21 21.88
N ASP A 387 -28.26 -20.16 22.70
CA ASP A 387 -29.37 -19.96 23.64
C ASP A 387 -29.00 -19.02 24.80
N GLU A 388 -27.73 -18.93 25.16
CA GLU A 388 -27.21 -17.94 26.11
C GLU A 388 -27.12 -16.53 25.48
N VAL A 389 -26.76 -16.41 24.20
CA VAL A 389 -26.78 -15.12 23.47
C VAL A 389 -28.20 -14.55 23.37
N LEU A 390 -29.22 -15.39 23.09
CA LEU A 390 -30.62 -14.95 23.07
C LEU A 390 -31.15 -14.50 24.44
N ARG A 391 -30.50 -14.89 25.55
CA ARG A 391 -30.81 -14.40 26.91
C ARG A 391 -30.12 -13.07 27.24
N HIS A 392 -29.24 -12.59 26.38
CA HIS A 392 -28.50 -11.32 26.51
C HIS A 392 -28.91 -10.37 25.39
N THR A 393 -30.19 -9.99 25.37
CA THR A 393 -30.74 -8.96 24.48
C THR A 393 -31.25 -7.76 25.28
N ASN A 394 -31.14 -6.56 24.73
CA ASN A 394 -31.69 -5.34 25.34
C ASN A 394 -33.24 -5.31 25.28
N ALA A 395 -33.85 -4.23 25.77
CA ALA A 395 -35.30 -4.05 25.78
C ALA A 395 -35.95 -4.03 24.36
N ASP A 396 -35.16 -3.74 23.32
CA ASP A 396 -35.57 -3.71 21.92
C ASP A 396 -35.34 -5.07 21.21
N GLY A 397 -34.81 -6.08 21.91
CA GLY A 397 -34.45 -7.38 21.33
C GLY A 397 -33.12 -7.38 20.55
N ILE A 398 -32.28 -6.37 20.74
CA ILE A 398 -30.95 -6.28 20.13
C ILE A 398 -29.93 -7.04 20.99
N ILE A 399 -29.13 -7.91 20.37
CA ILE A 399 -28.06 -8.67 21.03
C ILE A 399 -27.06 -7.73 21.72
N MET A 400 -26.75 -8.00 22.99
CA MET A 400 -25.77 -7.24 23.77
C MET A 400 -24.32 -7.60 23.39
N THR A 401 -23.37 -6.77 23.82
CA THR A 401 -21.93 -7.03 23.65
C THR A 401 -21.39 -8.08 24.63
N TYR A 402 -21.94 -8.18 25.83
CA TYR A 402 -21.38 -8.96 26.93
C TYR A 402 -22.35 -10.01 27.46
N PHE A 403 -21.82 -11.12 27.97
CA PHE A 403 -22.55 -12.06 28.83
C PHE A 403 -22.70 -11.52 30.27
N ASP A 404 -23.10 -10.25 30.39
CA ASP A 404 -23.34 -9.54 31.66
C ASP A 404 -24.47 -8.52 31.50
N ASN A 405 -25.69 -8.90 31.91
CA ASN A 405 -26.86 -8.01 31.89
C ASN A 405 -26.71 -6.73 32.75
N LYS A 406 -25.69 -6.61 33.59
CA LYS A 406 -25.35 -5.35 34.30
C LYS A 406 -24.60 -4.36 33.40
N ARG A 407 -24.23 -4.78 32.18
CA ARG A 407 -23.58 -3.99 31.14
C ARG A 407 -24.41 -4.02 29.85
N PRO A 408 -25.58 -3.35 29.82
CA PRO A 408 -26.43 -3.27 28.63
C PRO A 408 -25.78 -2.38 27.56
N ARG A 409 -24.79 -2.94 26.88
CA ARG A 409 -24.10 -2.38 25.71
C ARG A 409 -24.52 -3.17 24.48
N VAL A 410 -24.71 -2.45 23.39
CA VAL A 410 -24.95 -2.99 22.05
C VAL A 410 -23.97 -2.31 21.11
N ASP A 411 -23.52 -3.02 20.09
CA ASP A 411 -22.68 -2.49 19.02
C ASP A 411 -23.01 -3.25 17.74
N PRO A 412 -23.22 -2.57 16.60
CA PRO A 412 -23.72 -3.23 15.40
C PRO A 412 -22.66 -4.13 14.74
N ALA A 413 -21.37 -3.90 14.96
CA ALA A 413 -20.30 -4.79 14.49
C ALA A 413 -20.29 -6.12 15.28
N VAL A 414 -20.45 -6.05 16.61
CA VAL A 414 -20.62 -7.24 17.48
C VAL A 414 -21.85 -8.04 17.05
N CYS A 415 -22.96 -7.35 16.76
CA CYS A 415 -24.19 -7.98 16.29
C CYS A 415 -24.01 -8.74 14.97
N ILE A 416 -23.17 -8.24 14.05
CA ILE A 416 -22.88 -8.92 12.78
C ILE A 416 -22.14 -10.24 13.02
N ASN A 417 -21.15 -10.27 13.91
CA ASN A 417 -20.45 -11.51 14.27
C ASN A 417 -21.38 -12.49 15.00
N ALA A 418 -22.25 -12.01 15.90
CA ALA A 418 -23.29 -12.83 16.51
C ALA A 418 -24.22 -13.46 15.46
N LEU A 419 -24.76 -12.66 14.52
CA LEU A 419 -25.58 -13.17 13.42
C LEU A 419 -24.83 -14.21 12.57
N ARG A 420 -23.54 -13.98 12.28
CA ARG A 420 -22.68 -14.93 11.54
C ARG A 420 -22.52 -16.26 12.30
N PHE A 421 -22.45 -16.22 13.63
CA PHE A 421 -22.41 -17.40 14.49
C PHE A 421 -23.75 -18.16 14.50
N PHE A 422 -24.91 -17.49 14.63
CA PHE A 422 -26.22 -18.14 14.45
C PHE A 422 -26.33 -18.84 13.10
N HIS A 423 -25.88 -18.15 12.04
CA HIS A 423 -25.88 -18.68 10.68
C HIS A 423 -24.99 -19.92 10.50
N LYS A 424 -23.76 -19.92 11.05
CA LYS A 424 -22.81 -21.04 11.00
C LYS A 424 -23.40 -22.35 11.53
N TYR A 425 -24.31 -22.30 12.50
CA TYR A 425 -24.98 -23.46 13.10
C TYR A 425 -26.46 -23.58 12.69
N ALA A 426 -26.82 -23.09 11.49
CA ALA A 426 -28.15 -23.21 10.89
C ALA A 426 -29.32 -22.63 11.72
N ARG A 427 -29.05 -21.65 12.58
CA ARG A 427 -30.04 -20.94 13.41
C ARG A 427 -30.25 -19.47 13.01
N GLY A 428 -29.66 -19.05 11.89
CA GLY A 428 -29.74 -17.67 11.37
C GLY A 428 -31.17 -17.17 11.11
N ASP A 429 -32.15 -18.05 10.89
CA ASP A 429 -33.55 -17.68 10.63
C ASP A 429 -34.45 -17.65 11.88
N ALA A 430 -33.87 -17.75 13.08
CA ALA A 430 -34.63 -17.62 14.32
C ALA A 430 -35.30 -16.23 14.43
N ALA A 431 -36.63 -16.20 14.66
CA ALA A 431 -37.42 -14.97 14.72
C ALA A 431 -36.93 -13.97 15.80
N ALA A 432 -36.33 -14.46 16.89
CA ALA A 432 -35.73 -13.64 17.94
C ALA A 432 -34.56 -12.76 17.44
N LEU A 433 -33.95 -13.09 16.30
CA LEU A 433 -32.86 -12.30 15.69
C LEU A 433 -33.37 -11.11 14.89
N GLN A 434 -34.68 -11.02 14.61
CA GLN A 434 -35.22 -10.03 13.68
C GLN A 434 -34.91 -8.57 14.09
N PRO A 435 -35.06 -8.15 15.36
CA PRO A 435 -34.72 -6.78 15.76
C PRO A 435 -33.23 -6.45 15.57
N THR A 436 -32.35 -7.43 15.81
CA THR A 436 -30.91 -7.29 15.57
C THR A 436 -30.60 -7.19 14.06
N LYS A 437 -31.22 -8.03 13.22
CA LYS A 437 -31.08 -8.00 11.75
C LYS A 437 -31.52 -6.67 11.16
N ASP A 438 -32.66 -6.15 11.62
CA ASP A 438 -33.20 -4.89 11.11
C ASP A 438 -32.35 -3.70 11.57
N TRP A 439 -31.89 -3.67 12.84
CA TRP A 439 -30.98 -2.61 13.32
C TRP A 439 -29.65 -2.56 12.56
N VAL A 440 -28.96 -3.68 12.32
CA VAL A 440 -27.71 -3.66 11.54
C VAL A 440 -27.94 -3.30 10.07
N SER A 441 -29.13 -3.63 9.53
CA SER A 441 -29.53 -3.21 8.17
C SER A 441 -29.78 -1.70 8.09
N ASP A 442 -30.40 -1.11 9.11
CA ASP A 442 -30.60 0.33 9.24
C ASP A 442 -29.25 1.07 9.39
N VAL A 443 -28.30 0.53 10.16
CA VAL A 443 -26.94 1.11 10.27
C VAL A 443 -26.27 1.18 8.89
N LEU A 444 -26.39 0.14 8.06
CA LEU A 444 -25.90 0.13 6.68
C LEU A 444 -26.67 1.12 5.78
N PHE A 445 -28.00 1.20 5.92
CA PHE A 445 -28.88 2.03 5.10
C PHE A 445 -28.68 3.53 5.35
N TYR A 446 -28.67 3.95 6.62
CA TYR A 446 -28.48 5.34 7.04
C TYR A 446 -27.02 5.78 7.13
N ARG A 447 -26.06 4.90 6.80
CA ARG A 447 -24.61 5.16 6.89
C ARG A 447 -24.14 5.50 8.31
N ALA A 448 -24.80 4.96 9.34
CA ALA A 448 -24.50 5.26 10.74
C ALA A 448 -23.14 4.72 11.22
N TYR A 449 -22.46 3.91 10.38
CA TYR A 449 -21.12 3.36 10.62
C TYR A 449 -19.98 4.31 10.19
N LEU A 450 -20.24 5.46 9.56
CA LEU A 450 -19.21 6.26 8.87
C LEU A 450 -18.03 6.66 9.76
N ASP A 451 -18.33 7.09 11.00
CA ASP A 451 -17.35 7.50 12.01
C ASP A 451 -16.97 6.33 12.95
N GLY A 452 -17.17 5.08 12.50
CA GLY A 452 -17.01 3.87 13.29
C GLY A 452 -18.24 3.49 14.12
N THR A 453 -18.02 2.71 15.17
CA THR A 453 -19.00 2.28 16.16
C THR A 453 -18.45 2.50 17.58
N TYR A 454 -19.11 2.00 18.62
CA TYR A 454 -18.66 2.21 20.00
C TYR A 454 -17.32 1.51 20.29
N TYR A 455 -17.12 0.30 19.73
CA TYR A 455 -15.87 -0.46 19.90
C TYR A 455 -14.93 -0.44 18.69
N TYR A 456 -15.34 0.08 17.54
CA TYR A 456 -14.55 0.06 16.30
C TYR A 456 -14.32 1.48 15.78
N PRO A 457 -13.07 1.96 15.64
CA PRO A 457 -12.80 3.36 15.30
C PRO A 457 -13.12 3.73 13.84
N THR A 458 -13.39 2.74 12.97
CA THR A 458 -13.59 2.99 11.53
C THR A 458 -14.79 2.23 10.96
N GLY A 459 -15.45 2.85 9.98
CA GLY A 459 -16.57 2.24 9.26
C GLY A 459 -16.19 1.08 8.34
N ASP A 460 -14.91 0.91 7.98
CA ASP A 460 -14.48 -0.21 7.14
C ASP A 460 -14.56 -1.54 7.89
N VAL A 461 -14.38 -1.56 9.22
CA VAL A 461 -14.53 -2.80 10.01
C VAL A 461 -15.99 -3.28 9.98
N PHE A 462 -16.95 -2.36 10.14
CA PHE A 462 -18.38 -2.66 10.01
C PHE A 462 -18.70 -3.23 8.61
N LEU A 463 -18.26 -2.56 7.54
CA LEU A 463 -18.51 -3.00 6.16
C LEU A 463 -17.83 -4.34 5.83
N TYR A 464 -16.62 -4.57 6.34
CA TYR A 464 -15.92 -5.85 6.23
C TYR A 464 -16.70 -6.96 6.94
N LEU A 465 -17.05 -6.79 8.21
CA LEU A 465 -17.83 -7.80 8.94
C LEU A 465 -19.17 -8.08 8.25
N PHE A 466 -19.85 -7.04 7.73
CA PHE A 466 -21.09 -7.19 6.99
C PHE A 466 -20.88 -8.02 5.71
N SER A 467 -19.78 -7.81 4.96
CA SER A 467 -19.47 -8.64 3.80
C SER A 467 -19.20 -10.09 4.20
N ARG A 468 -18.50 -10.36 5.32
CA ARG A 468 -18.27 -11.73 5.84
C ARG A 468 -19.56 -12.44 6.25
N LEU A 469 -20.52 -11.72 6.83
CA LEU A 469 -21.85 -12.25 7.16
C LEU A 469 -22.61 -12.64 5.88
N LEU A 470 -22.59 -11.79 4.85
CA LEU A 470 -23.26 -12.05 3.58
C LEU A 470 -22.60 -13.17 2.78
N THR A 471 -21.28 -13.19 2.62
CA THR A 471 -20.58 -14.22 1.85
C THR A 471 -20.62 -15.60 2.49
N ALA A 472 -20.72 -15.67 3.83
CA ALA A 472 -21.00 -16.92 4.52
C ALA A 472 -22.45 -17.43 4.32
N ASN A 473 -23.39 -16.58 3.87
CA ASN A 473 -24.83 -16.86 3.86
C ASN A 473 -25.57 -16.32 2.61
N PRO A 474 -25.17 -16.72 1.39
CA PRO A 474 -25.71 -16.18 0.14
C PRO A 474 -27.23 -16.38 -0.03
N GLU A 475 -27.78 -17.47 0.49
CA GLU A 475 -29.21 -17.79 0.39
C GLU A 475 -30.09 -17.08 1.44
N SER A 476 -29.47 -16.35 2.38
CA SER A 476 -30.22 -15.70 3.47
C SER A 476 -31.14 -14.59 2.97
N ASP A 477 -32.24 -14.38 3.69
CA ASP A 477 -33.09 -13.19 3.48
C ASP A 477 -32.28 -11.88 3.64
N MET A 478 -31.36 -11.84 4.60
CA MET A 478 -30.48 -10.69 4.79
C MET A 478 -29.61 -10.40 3.56
N TYR A 479 -29.01 -11.42 2.92
CA TYR A 479 -28.30 -11.26 1.66
C TYR A 479 -29.20 -10.66 0.58
N ARG A 480 -30.38 -11.25 0.36
CA ARG A 480 -31.33 -10.79 -0.67
C ARG A 480 -31.79 -9.34 -0.45
N ARG A 481 -31.96 -8.90 0.80
CA ARG A 481 -32.36 -7.52 1.13
C ARG A 481 -31.22 -6.50 1.09
N THR A 482 -29.98 -6.88 1.40
CA THR A 482 -28.89 -5.92 1.69
C THR A 482 -27.67 -6.01 0.77
N ALA A 483 -27.51 -7.06 -0.05
CA ALA A 483 -26.31 -7.24 -0.88
C ALA A 483 -26.12 -6.16 -1.97
N SER A 484 -27.20 -5.56 -2.50
CA SER A 484 -27.13 -4.42 -3.41
C SER A 484 -26.66 -3.15 -2.69
N LEU A 485 -27.27 -2.88 -1.54
CA LEU A 485 -26.95 -1.74 -0.66
C LEU A 485 -25.50 -1.79 -0.17
N LEU A 486 -25.01 -2.95 0.26
CA LEU A 486 -23.62 -3.12 0.68
C LEU A 486 -22.63 -2.81 -0.47
N ARG A 487 -22.95 -3.19 -1.71
CA ARG A 487 -22.11 -2.85 -2.88
C ARG A 487 -22.01 -1.35 -3.09
N GLU A 488 -23.14 -0.63 -3.00
CA GLU A 488 -23.17 0.84 -3.07
C GLU A 488 -22.28 1.46 -1.96
N ARG A 489 -22.47 1.01 -0.71
CA ARG A 489 -21.69 1.50 0.45
C ARG A 489 -20.20 1.22 0.36
N LEU A 490 -19.81 0.08 -0.21
CA LEU A 490 -18.40 -0.24 -0.47
C LEU A 490 -17.82 0.64 -1.58
N GLN A 491 -18.56 0.88 -2.66
CA GLN A 491 -18.15 1.76 -3.75
C GLN A 491 -17.94 3.22 -3.28
N GLU A 492 -18.80 3.72 -2.40
CA GLU A 492 -18.65 5.05 -1.78
C GLU A 492 -17.34 5.21 -0.97
N ARG A 493 -16.80 4.12 -0.41
CA ARG A 493 -15.55 4.11 0.37
C ARG A 493 -14.30 3.97 -0.49
N ILE A 494 -14.38 3.60 -1.77
CA ILE A 494 -13.19 3.37 -2.60
C ILE A 494 -12.34 4.65 -2.68
N GLY A 495 -11.07 4.55 -2.30
CA GLY A 495 -10.14 5.67 -2.34
C GLY A 495 -10.19 6.64 -1.15
N THR A 496 -11.09 6.46 -0.16
CA THR A 496 -11.06 7.31 1.05
C THR A 496 -9.78 7.06 1.86
N SER A 497 -9.40 8.02 2.72
CA SER A 497 -8.30 7.83 3.67
C SER A 497 -8.52 6.61 4.55
N GLY A 498 -7.41 6.07 5.05
CA GLY A 498 -7.41 4.97 6.01
C GLY A 498 -6.01 4.35 6.14
N ASP A 499 -5.79 3.61 7.23
CA ASP A 499 -4.57 2.84 7.48
C ASP A 499 -4.50 1.55 6.63
N ALA A 500 -3.43 0.75 6.79
CA ALA A 500 -3.24 -0.46 6.01
C ALA A 500 -4.30 -1.56 6.30
N LEU A 501 -4.87 -1.61 7.51
CA LEU A 501 -5.91 -2.55 7.90
C LEU A 501 -7.25 -2.14 7.28
N GLU A 502 -7.60 -0.85 7.35
CA GLU A 502 -8.77 -0.28 6.67
C GLU A 502 -8.74 -0.56 5.16
N LEU A 503 -7.61 -0.27 4.49
CA LEU A 503 -7.46 -0.53 3.06
C LEU A 503 -7.58 -2.01 2.73
N ALA A 504 -6.96 -2.90 3.51
CA ALA A 504 -7.05 -4.34 3.31
C ALA A 504 -8.48 -4.87 3.51
N MET A 505 -9.14 -4.48 4.62
CA MET A 505 -10.53 -4.83 4.91
C MET A 505 -11.48 -4.36 3.80
N ARG A 506 -11.33 -3.12 3.33
CA ARG A 506 -12.15 -2.54 2.25
C ARG A 506 -11.91 -3.24 0.92
N VAL A 507 -10.67 -3.60 0.58
CA VAL A 507 -10.36 -4.38 -0.63
C VAL A 507 -10.96 -5.79 -0.54
N ILE A 508 -10.81 -6.49 0.59
CA ILE A 508 -11.42 -7.82 0.79
C ILE A 508 -12.94 -7.73 0.67
N ALA A 509 -13.59 -6.78 1.34
CA ALA A 509 -15.03 -6.61 1.31
C ALA A 509 -15.57 -6.27 -0.09
N CYS A 510 -14.84 -5.45 -0.85
CA CYS A 510 -15.14 -5.20 -2.26
C CYS A 510 -15.09 -6.50 -3.07
N LEU A 511 -14.01 -7.28 -2.94
CA LEU A 511 -13.82 -8.53 -3.69
C LEU A 511 -14.87 -9.61 -3.32
N ASP A 512 -15.16 -9.77 -2.02
CA ASP A 512 -16.23 -10.62 -1.48
C ASP A 512 -17.60 -10.29 -2.12
N MET A 513 -17.83 -9.02 -2.48
CA MET A 513 -19.07 -8.53 -3.11
C MET A 513 -19.00 -8.38 -4.64
N GLY A 514 -17.88 -8.76 -5.27
CA GLY A 514 -17.69 -8.72 -6.73
C GLY A 514 -17.24 -7.36 -7.30
N ILE A 515 -16.71 -6.46 -6.47
CA ILE A 515 -16.24 -5.12 -6.83
C ILE A 515 -14.70 -5.11 -6.95
N LYS A 516 -14.17 -4.57 -8.04
CA LYS A 516 -12.72 -4.29 -8.17
C LYS A 516 -12.36 -2.98 -7.46
N ASN A 517 -11.46 -3.04 -6.48
CA ASN A 517 -10.88 -1.87 -5.82
C ASN A 517 -9.37 -1.77 -6.11
N GLU A 518 -9.02 -1.31 -7.32
CA GLU A 518 -7.61 -1.14 -7.71
C GLU A 518 -6.93 0.07 -7.04
N VAL A 519 -7.72 1.06 -6.59
CA VAL A 519 -7.22 2.29 -5.95
C VAL A 519 -6.59 1.97 -4.60
N ASP A 520 -7.34 1.29 -3.73
CA ASP A 520 -6.87 0.98 -2.38
C ASP A 520 -5.92 -0.22 -2.39
N LEU A 521 -6.08 -1.19 -3.29
CA LEU A 521 -5.11 -2.27 -3.52
C LEU A 521 -3.73 -1.71 -3.86
N LYS A 522 -3.65 -0.73 -4.78
CA LYS A 522 -2.36 -0.11 -5.15
C LYS A 522 -1.74 0.66 -3.99
N ARG A 523 -2.54 1.38 -3.20
CA ARG A 523 -2.08 2.08 -1.99
C ARG A 523 -1.50 1.10 -0.98
N LEU A 524 -2.20 -0.01 -0.75
CA LEU A 524 -1.80 -1.13 0.11
C LEU A 524 -0.50 -1.79 -0.36
N GLU A 525 -0.36 -2.12 -1.65
CA GLU A 525 0.90 -2.66 -2.21
C GLU A 525 2.08 -1.68 -2.01
N THR A 526 1.85 -0.37 -2.09
CA THR A 526 2.90 0.65 -1.89
C THR A 526 3.21 1.01 -0.44
N SER A 527 2.39 0.59 0.53
CA SER A 527 2.57 0.89 1.97
C SER A 527 3.27 -0.23 2.75
N GLN A 528 3.70 -1.31 2.08
CA GLN A 528 4.48 -2.37 2.70
C GLN A 528 5.82 -1.85 3.21
N GLN A 529 6.14 -2.17 4.47
CA GLN A 529 7.36 -1.75 5.15
C GLN A 529 8.59 -2.57 4.70
N GLU A 530 9.77 -2.16 5.13
CA GLU A 530 11.04 -2.78 4.70
C GLU A 530 11.20 -4.24 5.14
N ASP A 531 10.69 -4.59 6.31
CA ASP A 531 10.69 -5.94 6.88
C ASP A 531 9.65 -6.89 6.27
N GLY A 532 8.83 -6.40 5.33
CA GLY A 532 7.78 -7.17 4.66
C GLY A 532 6.41 -7.10 5.34
N GLY A 533 6.33 -6.56 6.56
CA GLY A 533 5.05 -6.28 7.22
C GLY A 533 4.39 -5.01 6.68
N TRP A 534 3.19 -4.73 7.19
CA TRP A 534 2.55 -3.41 7.09
C TRP A 534 2.65 -2.71 8.45
N GLU A 535 2.28 -1.42 8.52
CA GLU A 535 2.21 -0.71 9.80
C GLU A 535 1.07 -1.23 10.69
N VAL A 536 1.07 -0.81 11.96
CA VAL A 536 -0.06 -1.05 12.88
C VAL A 536 -1.31 -0.39 12.31
N GLY A 537 -2.33 -1.19 12.00
CA GLY A 537 -3.69 -0.71 11.78
C GLY A 537 -4.58 -0.92 13.02
N TRP A 538 -5.52 -0.02 13.24
CA TRP A 538 -6.28 0.13 14.49
C TRP A 538 -7.63 -0.61 14.41
N LEU A 539 -7.68 -1.83 14.94
CA LEU A 539 -8.84 -2.71 14.84
C LEU A 539 -10.02 -2.22 15.68
N CYS A 540 -9.77 -1.90 16.95
CA CYS A 540 -10.83 -1.61 17.93
C CYS A 540 -10.38 -0.54 18.93
N GLN A 541 -11.29 -0.12 19.83
CA GLN A 541 -11.03 0.89 20.86
C GLN A 541 -11.72 0.55 22.19
N THR A 542 -11.18 1.06 23.29
CA THR A 542 -11.83 0.96 24.60
C THR A 542 -13.05 1.88 24.67
N GLY A 543 -14.23 1.35 25.05
CA GLY A 543 -15.49 2.10 24.92
C GLY A 543 -15.63 3.40 25.74
N LYS A 544 -14.90 3.59 26.86
CA LYS A 544 -15.01 4.83 27.66
C LYS A 544 -13.99 5.90 27.28
N THR A 545 -12.79 5.51 26.88
CA THR A 545 -11.68 6.43 26.62
C THR A 545 -11.29 6.53 25.15
N SER A 546 -11.93 5.73 24.27
CA SER A 546 -11.58 5.61 22.85
C SER A 546 -10.08 5.37 22.65
N LEU A 547 -9.48 4.58 23.54
CA LEU A 547 -8.08 4.19 23.40
C LEU A 547 -8.01 3.09 22.34
N GLU A 548 -7.52 3.45 21.17
CA GLU A 548 -7.34 2.54 20.04
C GLU A 548 -6.34 1.42 20.39
N ILE A 549 -6.67 0.22 19.90
CA ILE A 549 -5.89 -1.02 20.00
C ILE A 549 -5.72 -1.55 18.58
N GLY A 550 -4.48 -1.61 18.12
CA GLY A 550 -4.11 -2.03 16.77
C GLY A 550 -3.19 -3.24 16.78
N ASN A 551 -3.12 -3.98 15.68
CA ASN A 551 -2.29 -5.19 15.60
C ASN A 551 -1.56 -5.28 14.25
N ARG A 552 -0.22 -5.28 14.30
CA ARG A 552 0.65 -5.28 13.11
C ARG A 552 0.64 -6.60 12.35
N GLY A 553 0.56 -7.72 13.07
CA GLY A 553 0.47 -9.05 12.48
C GLY A 553 -0.84 -9.26 11.74
N LEU A 554 -1.96 -8.89 12.38
CA LEU A 554 -3.28 -8.87 11.75
C LEU A 554 -3.29 -7.99 10.50
N THR A 555 -2.76 -6.78 10.60
CA THR A 555 -2.70 -5.84 9.47
C THR A 555 -1.92 -6.43 8.30
N THR A 556 -0.80 -7.11 8.58
CA THR A 556 -0.02 -7.83 7.58
C THR A 556 -0.78 -9.02 6.98
N ALA A 557 -1.44 -9.84 7.79
CA ALA A 557 -2.22 -10.99 7.32
C ALA A 557 -3.40 -10.56 6.44
N MET A 558 -4.12 -9.50 6.82
CA MET A 558 -5.18 -8.90 6.00
C MET A 558 -4.63 -8.33 4.69
N ALA A 559 -3.48 -7.64 4.73
CA ALA A 559 -2.87 -7.10 3.52
C ALA A 559 -2.45 -8.19 2.52
N VAL A 560 -1.83 -9.27 3.02
CA VAL A 560 -1.51 -10.47 2.24
C VAL A 560 -2.78 -11.06 1.60
N LYS A 561 -3.82 -11.32 2.41
CA LYS A 561 -5.10 -11.87 1.94
C LYS A 561 -5.76 -10.99 0.86
N ALA A 562 -5.79 -9.67 1.06
CA ALA A 562 -6.33 -8.72 0.10
C ALA A 562 -5.62 -8.79 -1.26
N ILE A 563 -4.27 -8.82 -1.25
CA ILE A 563 -3.46 -8.89 -2.47
C ILE A 563 -3.61 -10.25 -3.16
N GLU A 564 -3.66 -11.35 -2.41
CA GLU A 564 -3.91 -12.68 -2.97
C GLU A 564 -5.29 -12.82 -3.60
N MET A 565 -6.35 -12.36 -2.91
CA MET A 565 -7.71 -12.38 -3.44
C MET A 565 -7.79 -11.56 -4.73
N ALA A 566 -7.20 -10.36 -4.75
CA ALA A 566 -7.16 -9.51 -5.94
C ALA A 566 -6.45 -10.20 -7.12
N ARG A 567 -5.40 -10.97 -6.88
CA ARG A 567 -4.67 -11.75 -7.91
C ARG A 567 -5.47 -12.95 -8.44
N LYS A 568 -6.31 -13.58 -7.61
CA LYS A 568 -7.20 -14.69 -8.00
C LYS A 568 -8.39 -14.21 -8.87
N THR A 569 -8.71 -12.91 -8.82
CA THR A 569 -9.81 -12.26 -9.57
C THR A 569 -9.37 -11.42 -10.78
N ARG A 570 -8.08 -11.50 -11.18
CA ARG A 570 -7.51 -10.73 -12.31
C ARG A 570 -7.62 -11.47 -13.64
#